data_AF-A0A1H8GNX4-F1
#
_entry.id   AF-A0A1H8GNX4-F1
#
_cell.length_a   1.000
_cell.length_b   1.000
_cell.length_c   1.000
_cell.angle_alpha   90.00
_cell.angle_beta   90.00
_cell.angle_gamma   90.00
#
_symmetry.space_group_name_H-M   'P 1'
#
loop_
_entity.id
_entity.type
_entity.pdbx_description
1 polymer ?
#
loop_
_entity_poly.entity_id
_entity_poly.type
_entity_poly.pdbx_seq_one_letter_code
_entity_poly.pdbx_strand_id
1 'polypeptide(L)'
;MKKKIFICIIALVTVLIFFQVPNNLRYKIEKKFGEPNTFFYSVGLGIIKQGEGGAYDEEFELDDQNNISIDTSMYSDKTREFYIYGKYVNSSDPLVIVVNDKVIYNKKPQNDMANFYSHIYIKRHFVVNLTKSISQGNNKVILSTGKVTKNYIINSK
;
A
#
# COMPACT_ATOMS: atom_id res chain seq x y z
N MET A 1 -49.29 5.19 1.91
CA MET A 1 -48.03 5.66 2.53
C MET A 1 -47.04 4.53 2.85
N LYS A 2 -47.47 3.43 3.49
CA LYS A 2 -46.60 2.29 3.85
C LYS A 2 -45.75 1.72 2.70
N LYS A 3 -46.33 1.56 1.50
CA LYS A 3 -45.61 1.12 0.28
C LYS A 3 -44.51 2.10 -0.17
N LYS A 4 -44.72 3.41 -0.03
CA LYS A 4 -43.72 4.43 -0.42
C LYS A 4 -42.52 4.44 0.54
N ILE A 5 -42.77 4.23 1.84
CA ILE A 5 -41.71 4.09 2.86
C ILE A 5 -40.87 2.83 2.57
N PHE A 6 -41.52 1.71 2.22
CA PHE A 6 -40.83 0.47 1.91
C PHE A 6 -39.91 0.59 0.69
N ILE A 7 -40.37 1.26 -0.37
CA ILE A 7 -39.56 1.53 -1.57
C ILE A 7 -38.37 2.44 -1.24
N CYS A 8 -38.54 3.44 -0.37
CA CYS A 8 -37.44 4.29 0.10
C CYS A 8 -36.39 3.50 0.90
N ILE A 9 -36.83 2.61 1.79
CA ILE A 9 -35.92 1.76 2.58
C ILE A 9 -35.16 0.81 1.64
N ILE A 10 -35.85 0.17 0.69
CA ILE A 10 -35.20 -0.70 -0.30
C ILE A 10 -34.21 0.10 -1.15
N ALA A 11 -34.59 1.28 -1.66
CA ALA A 11 -33.68 2.12 -2.44
C ALA A 11 -32.45 2.55 -1.63
N LEU A 12 -32.62 2.90 -0.34
CA LEU A 12 -31.52 3.26 0.56
C LEU A 12 -30.60 2.06 0.81
N VAL A 13 -31.16 0.88 1.10
CA VAL A 13 -30.42 -0.37 1.32
C VAL A 13 -29.67 -0.77 0.05
N THR A 14 -30.30 -0.66 -1.12
CA THR A 14 -29.68 -0.90 -2.42
C THR A 14 -28.53 0.09 -2.66
N VAL A 15 -28.72 1.39 -2.45
CA VAL A 15 -27.63 2.38 -2.58
C VAL A 15 -26.48 2.09 -1.63
N LEU A 16 -26.76 1.74 -0.37
CA LEU A 16 -25.75 1.34 0.60
C LEU A 16 -24.99 0.09 0.13
N ILE A 17 -25.67 -0.92 -0.42
CA ILE A 17 -25.04 -2.15 -0.91
C ILE A 17 -24.21 -1.89 -2.18
N PHE A 18 -24.71 -1.11 -3.14
CA PHE A 18 -24.08 -0.92 -4.45
C PHE A 18 -22.95 0.13 -4.45
N PHE A 19 -23.00 1.17 -3.61
CA PHE A 19 -22.01 2.26 -3.64
C PHE A 19 -20.78 2.06 -2.73
N GLN A 20 -20.55 0.89 -2.14
CA GLN A 20 -19.44 0.63 -1.20
C GLN A 20 -19.40 1.57 0.04
N VAL A 21 -20.44 2.38 0.25
CA VAL A 21 -20.68 3.25 1.41
C VAL A 21 -20.50 2.56 2.77
N PRO A 22 -20.84 1.27 2.98
CA PRO A 22 -20.86 0.73 4.32
C PRO A 22 -19.46 0.36 4.82
N ASN A 23 -18.46 0.18 3.94
CA ASN A 23 -17.07 0.02 4.36
C ASN A 23 -16.46 1.31 4.90
N ASN A 24 -16.65 2.45 4.21
CA ASN A 24 -16.16 3.75 4.71
C ASN A 24 -16.93 4.19 5.97
N LEU A 25 -18.24 3.93 6.03
CA LEU A 25 -19.04 4.22 7.22
C LEU A 25 -18.63 3.33 8.41
N ARG A 26 -18.43 2.03 8.20
CA ARG A 26 -17.90 1.10 9.20
C ARG A 26 -16.53 1.52 9.68
N TYR A 27 -15.62 1.88 8.78
CA TYR A 27 -14.31 2.43 9.13
C TYR A 27 -14.43 3.69 10.00
N LYS A 28 -15.34 4.62 9.67
CA LYS A 28 -15.55 5.84 10.48
C LYS A 28 -16.13 5.53 11.86
N ILE A 29 -17.02 4.56 11.97
CA ILE A 29 -17.59 4.10 13.25
C ILE A 29 -16.48 3.46 14.08
N GLU A 30 -15.74 2.49 13.52
CA GLU A 30 -14.65 1.82 14.22
C GLU A 30 -13.54 2.80 14.62
N LYS A 31 -13.17 3.77 13.77
CA LYS A 31 -12.22 4.85 14.11
C LYS A 31 -12.72 5.76 15.23
N LYS A 32 -14.04 5.92 15.39
CA LYS A 32 -14.63 6.78 16.43
C LYS A 32 -14.74 6.07 17.78
N PHE A 33 -14.98 4.76 17.78
CA PHE A 33 -15.24 3.96 18.99
C PHE A 33 -14.10 2.98 19.35
N GLY A 34 -13.07 2.88 18.52
CA GLY A 34 -11.91 2.01 18.68
C GLY A 34 -10.82 2.31 17.66
N GLU A 35 -9.97 1.32 17.38
CA GLU A 35 -8.91 1.44 16.38
C GLU A 35 -9.10 0.39 15.28
N PRO A 36 -9.35 0.81 14.03
CA PRO A 36 -9.35 -0.10 12.89
C PRO A 36 -7.99 -0.76 12.80
N ASN A 37 -7.95 -2.10 12.82
CA ASN A 37 -6.71 -2.85 12.73
C ASN A 37 -6.06 -2.60 11.36
N THR A 38 -5.16 -1.62 11.33
CA THR A 38 -4.36 -1.22 10.17
C THR A 38 -3.18 -2.17 10.08
N PHE A 39 -2.81 -2.61 8.89
CA PHE A 39 -1.57 -3.33 8.66
C PHE A 39 -1.14 -3.26 7.19
N PHE A 40 0.16 -3.47 6.97
CA PHE A 40 0.73 -3.73 5.65
C PHE A 40 0.66 -5.23 5.36
N TYR A 41 0.42 -5.58 4.10
CA TYR A 41 0.48 -6.96 3.64
C TYR A 41 0.95 -7.03 2.18
N SER A 42 1.70 -8.07 1.86
CA SER A 42 2.39 -8.29 0.58
C SER A 42 3.28 -7.11 0.20
N VAL A 43 4.15 -6.65 1.12
CA VAL A 43 5.14 -5.62 0.78
C VAL A 43 6.31 -6.27 0.05
N GLY A 44 6.66 -5.74 -1.13
CA GLY A 44 7.72 -6.25 -1.98
C GLY A 44 8.63 -5.14 -2.52
N LEU A 45 9.84 -5.52 -2.91
CA LEU A 45 10.76 -4.69 -3.66
C LEU A 45 10.93 -5.29 -5.05
N GLY A 46 10.65 -4.50 -6.08
CA GLY A 46 10.79 -4.87 -7.47
C GLY A 46 11.91 -4.09 -8.14
N ILE A 47 12.67 -4.74 -9.01
CA ILE A 47 13.74 -4.13 -9.80
C ILE A 47 13.43 -4.35 -11.28
N ILE A 48 13.55 -3.28 -12.07
CA ILE A 48 13.35 -3.32 -13.53
C ILE A 48 14.59 -2.74 -14.22
N LYS A 49 15.03 -3.36 -15.31
CA LYS A 49 15.95 -2.76 -16.28
C LYS A 49 15.24 -1.63 -17.03
N GLN A 50 15.82 -0.43 -17.01
CA GLN A 50 15.21 0.73 -17.67
C GLN A 50 14.87 0.44 -19.14
N GLY A 51 13.61 0.70 -19.51
CA GLY A 51 13.10 0.53 -20.88
C GLY A 51 12.37 -0.80 -21.15
N GLU A 52 12.42 -1.77 -20.24
CA GLU A 52 11.64 -3.01 -20.33
C GLU A 52 10.31 -2.83 -19.57
N GLY A 53 9.23 -2.49 -20.28
CA GLY A 53 7.90 -2.40 -19.68
C GLY A 53 7.25 -3.78 -19.52
N GLY A 54 6.68 -4.08 -18.35
CA GLY A 54 5.75 -5.22 -18.19
C GLY A 54 5.83 -5.96 -16.85
N ALA A 55 7.03 -6.34 -16.42
CA ALA A 55 7.24 -7.15 -15.20
C ALA A 55 8.56 -6.78 -14.51
N TYR A 56 8.70 -7.12 -13.23
CA TYR A 56 9.95 -6.98 -12.50
C TYR A 56 10.94 -8.07 -12.93
N ASP A 57 12.20 -7.69 -13.17
CA ASP A 57 13.30 -8.63 -13.41
C ASP A 57 13.60 -9.44 -12.14
N GLU A 58 13.58 -8.76 -10.99
CA GLU A 58 13.71 -9.35 -9.66
C GLU A 58 12.61 -8.81 -8.74
N GLU A 59 12.02 -9.71 -7.96
CA GLU A 59 11.08 -9.39 -6.88
C GLU A 59 11.56 -10.01 -5.57
N PHE A 60 11.52 -9.21 -4.50
CA PHE A 60 11.83 -9.65 -3.15
C PHE A 60 10.63 -9.38 -2.25
N GLU A 61 10.11 -10.42 -1.62
CA GLU A 61 9.07 -10.29 -0.60
C GLU A 61 9.68 -9.78 0.71
N LEU A 62 9.25 -8.60 1.16
CA LEU A 62 9.78 -7.95 2.36
C LEU A 62 9.09 -8.41 3.64
N ASP A 63 7.92 -9.05 3.53
CA ASP A 63 7.13 -9.45 4.70
C ASP A 63 7.84 -10.50 5.55
N ASP A 64 8.64 -11.37 4.92
CA ASP A 64 9.38 -12.45 5.57
C ASP A 64 10.82 -12.05 5.94
N GLN A 65 11.34 -10.94 5.37
CA GLN A 65 12.73 -10.53 5.54
C GLN A 65 12.86 -9.00 5.64
N ASN A 66 13.29 -8.51 6.81
CA ASN A 66 13.50 -7.08 7.04
C ASN A 66 14.84 -6.54 6.48
N ASN A 67 15.73 -7.42 6.01
CA ASN A 67 17.05 -7.05 5.50
C ASN A 67 17.33 -7.83 4.22
N ILE A 68 17.61 -7.11 3.14
CA ILE A 68 17.80 -7.67 1.80
C ILE A 68 19.10 -7.16 1.23
N SER A 69 19.87 -8.08 0.65
CA SER A 69 21.09 -7.76 -0.11
C SER A 69 20.82 -7.97 -1.59
N ILE A 70 21.05 -6.92 -2.37
CA ILE A 70 20.89 -6.91 -3.82
C ILE A 70 22.28 -6.75 -4.41
N ASP A 71 22.68 -7.71 -5.23
CA ASP A 71 23.93 -7.62 -5.97
C ASP A 71 23.72 -6.74 -7.21
N THR A 72 24.30 -5.55 -7.17
CA THR A 72 24.27 -4.62 -8.28
C THR A 72 25.45 -4.77 -9.23
N SER A 73 26.25 -5.83 -9.13
CA SER A 73 27.22 -6.15 -10.18
C SER A 73 26.56 -6.79 -11.42
N MET A 74 25.46 -7.53 -11.25
CA MET A 74 24.82 -8.29 -12.34
C MET A 74 24.13 -7.44 -13.44
N TYR A 75 24.07 -6.12 -13.28
CA TYR A 75 23.39 -5.21 -14.22
C TYR A 75 24.22 -3.97 -14.56
N SER A 76 25.53 -4.14 -14.74
CA SER A 76 26.52 -3.06 -14.90
C SER A 76 26.24 -2.06 -16.03
N ASP A 77 25.46 -2.46 -17.04
CA ASP A 77 25.34 -1.70 -18.29
C ASP A 77 23.96 -1.03 -18.48
N LYS A 78 23.01 -1.21 -17.55
CA LYS A 78 21.66 -0.65 -17.64
C LYS A 78 21.31 0.17 -16.39
N THR A 79 20.73 1.36 -16.60
CA THR A 79 20.10 2.14 -15.53
C THR A 79 18.98 1.30 -14.92
N ARG A 80 18.94 1.21 -13.59
CA ARG A 80 17.96 0.40 -12.86
C ARG A 80 16.84 1.28 -12.40
N GLU A 81 15.65 0.69 -12.33
CA GLU A 81 14.56 1.31 -11.60
C GLU A 81 14.17 0.42 -10.42
N PHE A 82 14.27 1.00 -9.23
CA PHE A 82 13.85 0.35 -7.99
C PHE A 82 12.43 0.79 -7.67
N TYR A 83 11.58 -0.16 -7.30
CA TYR A 83 10.21 0.07 -6.91
C TYR A 83 9.90 -0.64 -5.62
N ILE A 84 9.29 0.05 -4.65
CA ILE A 84 8.63 -0.61 -3.54
C ILE A 84 7.14 -0.66 -3.80
N TYR A 85 6.56 -1.82 -3.62
CA TYR A 85 5.14 -2.06 -3.86
C TYR A 85 4.52 -2.84 -2.71
N GLY A 86 3.20 -2.82 -2.68
CA GLY A 86 2.45 -3.64 -1.73
C GLY A 86 1.09 -3.08 -1.45
N LYS A 87 0.50 -3.55 -0.37
CA LYS A 87 -0.86 -3.16 0.02
C LYS A 87 -0.91 -2.83 1.51
N TYR A 88 -1.83 -1.95 1.86
CA TYR A 88 -2.21 -1.74 3.24
C TYR A 88 -3.72 -1.66 3.37
N VAL A 89 -4.19 -1.97 4.56
CA VAL A 89 -5.62 -2.00 4.86
C VAL A 89 -6.01 -1.11 6.03
N ASN A 90 -7.29 -0.78 6.09
CA ASN A 90 -7.94 -0.15 7.22
C ASN A 90 -7.28 1.18 7.66
N SER A 91 -6.67 1.92 6.73
CA SER A 91 -6.17 3.27 6.95
C SER A 91 -6.74 4.26 5.94
N SER A 92 -7.10 5.43 6.45
CA SER A 92 -7.48 6.61 5.66
C SER A 92 -6.40 7.68 5.61
N ASP A 93 -5.30 7.45 6.33
CA ASP A 93 -4.16 8.35 6.42
C ASP A 93 -3.25 8.16 5.20
N PRO A 94 -2.43 9.17 4.82
CA PRO A 94 -1.48 9.00 3.72
C PRO A 94 -0.51 7.83 4.00
N LEU A 95 -0.02 7.24 2.93
CA LEU A 95 1.18 6.41 2.97
C LEU A 95 2.39 7.36 2.95
N VAL A 96 3.26 7.21 3.92
CA VAL A 96 4.54 7.90 4.00
C VAL A 96 5.65 6.88 3.78
N ILE A 97 6.51 7.15 2.80
CA ILE A 97 7.72 6.35 2.57
C ILE A 97 8.93 7.26 2.77
N VAL A 98 9.84 6.82 3.64
CA VAL A 98 11.08 7.49 3.96
C VAL A 98 12.23 6.58 3.53
N VAL A 99 13.20 7.14 2.81
CA VAL A 99 14.45 6.45 2.45
C VAL A 99 15.61 7.31 2.95
N ASN A 100 16.50 6.72 3.76
CA ASN A 100 17.67 7.40 4.33
C ASN A 100 17.30 8.75 4.97
N ASP A 101 16.27 8.71 5.84
CA ASP A 101 15.71 9.84 6.59
C ASP A 101 15.09 10.96 5.72
N LYS A 102 14.92 10.75 4.40
CA LYS A 102 14.23 11.67 3.50
C LYS A 102 12.86 11.13 3.09
N VAL A 103 11.83 11.95 3.20
CA VAL A 103 10.48 11.61 2.72
C VAL A 103 10.45 11.64 1.20
N ILE A 104 10.18 10.50 0.58
CA ILE A 104 10.12 10.35 -0.88
C ILE A 104 8.69 10.23 -1.42
N TYR A 105 7.76 9.85 -0.54
CA TYR A 105 6.35 9.69 -0.87
C TYR A 105 5.50 10.06 0.35
N ASN A 106 4.47 10.88 0.12
CA ASN A 106 3.49 11.26 1.14
C ASN A 106 2.15 11.56 0.45
N LYS A 107 1.42 10.50 0.06
CA LYS A 107 0.14 10.62 -0.64
C LYS A 107 -0.78 9.47 -0.23
N LYS A 108 -2.07 9.59 -0.57
CA LYS A 108 -3.05 8.51 -0.42
C LYS A 108 -3.15 7.75 -1.76
N PRO A 109 -2.66 6.50 -1.86
CA PRO A 109 -2.81 5.68 -3.06
C PRO A 109 -4.28 5.37 -3.34
N GLN A 110 -4.61 4.96 -4.57
CA GLN A 110 -5.99 4.64 -4.93
C GLN A 110 -6.54 3.46 -4.12
N ASN A 111 -7.87 3.44 -3.94
CA ASN A 111 -8.54 2.32 -3.30
C ASN A 111 -8.59 1.14 -4.26
N ASP A 112 -8.22 -0.04 -3.78
CA ASP A 112 -8.57 -1.30 -4.41
C ASP A 112 -10.02 -1.66 -4.08
N MET A 113 -10.62 -2.52 -4.91
CA MET A 113 -11.89 -3.15 -4.57
C MET A 113 -11.71 -4.01 -3.30
N ALA A 114 -12.41 -3.63 -2.23
CA ALA A 114 -12.51 -4.42 -1.01
C ALA A 114 -13.88 -5.10 -0.96
N ASN A 115 -13.90 -6.41 -0.67
CA ASN A 115 -15.16 -7.15 -0.52
C ASN A 115 -15.93 -6.64 0.70
N PHE A 116 -17.24 -6.43 0.52
CA PHE A 116 -18.09 -5.86 1.57
C PHE A 116 -18.14 -6.69 2.87
N TYR A 117 -18.10 -8.01 2.74
CA TYR A 117 -18.13 -8.94 3.89
C TYR A 117 -16.76 -9.17 4.55
N SER A 118 -15.72 -8.46 4.10
CA SER A 118 -14.38 -8.58 4.68
C SER A 118 -14.24 -7.75 5.94
N HIS A 119 -13.35 -8.16 6.84
CA HIS A 119 -12.83 -7.33 7.94
C HIS A 119 -11.90 -6.21 7.43
N ILE A 120 -11.66 -6.16 6.12
CA ILE A 120 -10.91 -5.13 5.40
C ILE A 120 -11.90 -4.12 4.81
N TYR A 121 -11.93 -2.92 5.37
CA TYR A 121 -12.85 -1.83 4.96
C TYR A 121 -12.25 -0.99 3.84
N ILE A 122 -10.97 -0.67 3.99
CA ILE A 122 -10.20 0.11 3.04
C ILE A 122 -9.03 -0.75 2.65
N LYS A 123 -8.80 -0.92 1.37
CA LYS A 123 -7.64 -1.60 0.83
C LYS A 123 -7.01 -0.66 -0.19
N ARG A 124 -5.71 -0.44 -0.10
CA ARG A 124 -4.99 0.45 -1.01
C ARG A 124 -3.72 -0.25 -1.48
N HIS A 125 -3.54 -0.27 -2.80
CA HIS A 125 -2.32 -0.71 -3.44
C HIS A 125 -1.39 0.48 -3.68
N PHE A 126 -0.10 0.28 -3.50
CA PHE A 126 0.91 1.28 -3.79
C PHE A 126 2.06 0.68 -4.61
N VAL A 127 2.63 1.51 -5.47
CA VAL A 127 3.88 1.27 -6.19
C VAL A 127 4.61 2.61 -6.20
N VAL A 128 5.84 2.65 -5.69
CA VAL A 128 6.61 3.87 -5.52
C VAL A 128 8.02 3.66 -6.03
N ASN A 129 8.44 4.51 -6.97
CA ASN A 129 9.79 4.50 -7.52
C ASN A 129 10.79 5.03 -6.47
N LEU A 130 11.77 4.19 -6.12
CA LEU A 130 12.84 4.46 -5.17
C LEU A 130 14.18 4.82 -5.84
N THR A 131 14.27 4.75 -7.17
CA THR A 131 15.52 4.81 -7.95
C THR A 131 16.43 5.97 -7.59
N LYS A 132 15.86 7.17 -7.43
CA LYS A 132 16.62 8.39 -7.09
C LYS A 132 17.02 8.49 -5.61
N SER A 133 16.49 7.60 -4.79
CA SER A 133 16.61 7.65 -3.32
C SER A 133 17.46 6.51 -2.76
N ILE A 134 17.58 5.40 -3.49
CA ILE A 134 18.49 4.30 -3.20
C ILE A 134 19.90 4.68 -3.66
N SER A 135 20.87 4.55 -2.76
CA SER A 135 22.30 4.70 -3.03
C SER A 135 23.03 3.37 -2.85
N GLN A 136 24.26 3.29 -3.35
CA GLN A 136 25.12 2.14 -3.06
C GLN A 136 25.34 2.02 -1.54
N GLY A 137 25.38 0.78 -1.04
CA GLY A 137 25.47 0.43 0.37
C GLY A 137 24.11 0.27 1.06
N ASN A 138 24.07 0.59 2.35
CA ASN A 138 22.89 0.38 3.20
C ASN A 138 21.86 1.50 3.03
N ASN A 139 20.64 1.13 2.69
CA ASN A 139 19.50 2.03 2.58
C ASN A 139 18.44 1.66 3.61
N LYS A 140 18.09 2.60 4.47
CA LYS A 140 16.99 2.43 5.43
C LYS A 140 15.70 2.87 4.78
N VAL A 141 14.74 1.96 4.68
CA VAL A 141 13.41 2.24 4.12
C VAL A 141 12.36 2.08 5.21
N ILE A 142 11.54 3.11 5.40
CA ILE A 142 10.47 3.15 6.40
C ILE A 142 9.15 3.38 5.67
N LEU A 143 8.17 2.53 5.94
CA LEU A 143 6.80 2.64 5.44
C LEU A 143 5.89 2.91 6.62
N SER A 144 5.08 3.97 6.53
CA SER A 144 4.18 4.36 7.60
C SER A 144 2.81 4.77 7.07
N THR A 145 1.76 4.31 7.73
CA THR A 145 0.39 4.80 7.53
C THR A 145 -0.41 4.62 8.81
N GLY A 146 -1.16 5.65 9.20
CA GLY A 146 -1.84 5.68 10.49
C GLY A 146 -0.87 5.42 11.64
N LYS A 147 -1.08 4.35 12.39
CA LYS A 147 -0.24 3.94 13.53
C LYS A 147 0.74 2.80 13.21
N VAL A 148 0.76 2.31 11.97
CA VAL A 148 1.61 1.19 11.59
C VAL A 148 2.86 1.69 10.92
N THR A 149 3.99 1.13 11.31
CA THR A 149 5.28 1.40 10.67
C THR A 149 6.01 0.08 10.43
N LYS A 150 6.56 -0.07 9.22
CA LYS A 150 7.46 -1.16 8.82
C LYS A 150 8.81 -0.56 8.46
N ASN A 151 9.87 -1.25 8.85
CA ASN A 151 11.25 -0.83 8.63
C ASN A 151 11.99 -1.92 7.88
N TYR A 152 12.70 -1.53 6.83
CA TYR A 152 13.47 -2.42 5.97
C TYR A 152 14.86 -1.86 5.77
N ILE A 153 15.82 -2.75 5.58
CA ILE A 153 17.19 -2.43 5.19
C ILE A 153 17.44 -3.04 3.83
N ILE A 154 17.82 -2.20 2.86
CA ILE A 154 18.18 -2.61 1.51
C ILE A 154 19.66 -2.33 1.31
N ASN A 155 20.47 -3.38 1.22
CA ASN A 155 21.88 -3.29 0.92
C ASN A 155 22.09 -3.46 -0.58
N SER A 156 22.44 -2.38 -1.25
CA SER A 156 22.70 -2.33 -2.69
C SER A 156 24.20 -2.36 -2.93
N LYS A 157 24.76 -3.50 -3.36
CA LYS A 157 26.21 -3.66 -3.51
C LYS A 157 26.69 -3.38 -4.92
#